data_AF-A0A1I6PP41-F1
#
_entry.id   AF-A0A1I6PP41-F1
#
_cell.length_a   1.000
_cell.length_b   1.000
_cell.length_c   1.000
_cell.angle_alpha   90.00
_cell.angle_beta   90.00
_cell.angle_gamma   90.00
#
_symmetry.space_group_name_H-M   'P 1'
#
loop_
_entity.id
_entity.type
_entity.pdbx_description
1 polymer ?
#
loop_
_entity_poly.entity_id
_entity_poly.type
_entity_poly.pdbx_seq_one_letter_code
_entity_poly.pdbx_strand_id
1 'polypeptide(L)'
;MEMSAQTARATLARGLALRAINEASVVRRIVPAYTHRTGASLKALSRIVGRLRRSDGVVQAKVIGTRKAPYVMCLWRQADRTNVVTISDTGREYVVDTLFYFLSCRDQFGECTREDGVFFQRHAVQRWIERGGAGDPRINLLGKLDEEAYRLLADREVLDAHANARGCPDPDRHTFGIPHPEGLWIVSTSGAPRRGDSGTIPALTARTFLGWQELDDDQTAYRQLALDQGICAAEARWPLMFDAHLGED
;
A
#
# COMPACT_ATOMS: atom_id res chain seq x y z
N MET A 1 2.78 31.61 -23.66
CA MET A 1 2.27 30.23 -23.77
C MET A 1 1.59 29.93 -22.45
N GLU A 2 0.26 29.99 -22.40
CA GLU A 2 -0.50 29.74 -21.16
C GLU A 2 -0.52 28.24 -20.88
N MET A 3 -0.19 27.87 -19.64
CA MET A 3 -0.24 26.48 -19.18
C MET A 3 -1.70 26.09 -18.95
N SER A 4 -2.15 24.97 -19.53
CA SER A 4 -3.51 24.47 -19.29
C SER A 4 -3.71 24.10 -17.82
N ALA A 5 -4.95 24.17 -17.33
CA ALA A 5 -5.30 23.79 -15.96
C ALA A 5 -4.98 22.31 -15.65
N GLN A 6 -4.94 21.45 -16.67
CA GLN A 6 -4.55 20.05 -16.53
C GLN A 6 -3.04 19.92 -16.34
N THR A 7 -2.25 20.61 -17.16
CA THR A 7 -0.78 20.63 -17.03
C THR A 7 -0.34 21.22 -15.69
N ALA A 8 -1.03 22.26 -15.22
CA ALA A 8 -0.79 22.85 -13.90
C ALA A 8 -1.03 21.83 -12.76
N ARG A 9 -2.14 21.09 -12.81
CA ARG A 9 -2.48 20.04 -11.84
C ARG A 9 -1.47 18.90 -11.84
N ALA A 10 -1.10 18.39 -13.01
CA ALA A 10 -0.11 17.33 -13.15
C ALA A 10 1.26 17.76 -12.58
N THR A 11 1.68 19.00 -12.84
CA THR A 11 2.95 19.55 -12.33
C THR A 11 2.92 19.68 -10.81
N LEU A 12 1.84 20.22 -10.24
CA LEU A 12 1.65 20.33 -8.80
C LEU A 12 1.62 18.96 -8.12
N ALA A 13 0.84 18.02 -8.66
CA ALA A 13 0.73 16.66 -8.14
C ALA A 13 2.07 15.93 -8.15
N ARG A 14 2.87 16.09 -9.21
CA ARG A 14 4.23 15.55 -9.29
C ARG A 14 5.14 16.10 -8.19
N GLY A 15 5.12 17.42 -7.98
CA GLY A 15 5.89 18.07 -6.93
C GLY A 15 5.49 17.62 -5.53
N LEU A 16 4.18 17.52 -5.26
CA LEU A 16 3.63 17.07 -3.99
C LEU A 16 3.91 15.59 -3.71
N ALA A 17 3.80 14.72 -4.72
CA ALA A 17 4.14 13.30 -4.59
C ALA A 17 5.63 13.12 -4.23
N LEU A 18 6.52 13.83 -4.92
CA LEU A 18 7.95 13.78 -4.61
C LEU A 18 8.25 14.33 -3.21
N ARG A 19 7.57 15.41 -2.81
CA ARG A 19 7.68 15.97 -1.47
C ARG A 19 7.25 14.97 -0.41
N ALA A 20 6.11 14.30 -0.57
CA ALA A 20 5.64 13.27 0.36
C ALA A 20 6.65 12.12 0.51
N ILE A 21 7.25 11.66 -0.59
CA ILE A 21 8.28 10.61 -0.55
C ILE A 21 9.54 11.09 0.15
N ASN A 22 9.95 12.34 -0.06
CA ASN A 22 11.13 12.90 0.60
C ASN A 22 10.91 13.24 2.08
N GLU A 23 9.68 13.56 2.48
CA GLU A 23 9.31 13.77 3.87
C GLU A 23 9.26 12.46 4.67
N ALA A 24 9.05 11.32 4.00
CA ALA A 24 9.17 10.03 4.66
C ALA A 24 10.63 9.78 5.07
N SER A 25 10.83 9.53 6.37
CA SER A 25 12.14 9.22 6.93
C SER A 25 12.76 8.00 6.22
N VAL A 26 14.05 8.08 5.92
CA VAL A 26 14.88 6.92 5.54
C VAL A 26 15.14 6.14 6.83
N VAL A 27 14.12 5.46 7.35
CA VAL A 27 14.31 4.59 8.51
C VAL A 27 15.06 3.36 8.01
N ARG A 28 16.36 3.30 8.31
CA ARG A 28 17.23 2.15 8.02
C ARG A 28 16.91 1.00 8.98
N ARG A 29 15.68 0.47 8.90
CA ARG A 29 15.17 -0.60 9.78
C ARG A 29 15.12 -0.17 11.26
N ILE A 30 14.17 -0.75 11.99
CA ILE A 30 14.34 -1.40 13.31
C ILE A 30 12.91 -1.79 13.69
N VAL A 31 12.54 -3.03 13.40
CA VAL A 31 11.50 -3.67 14.20
C VAL A 31 12.11 -3.82 15.59
N PRO A 32 11.56 -3.21 16.65
CA PRO A 32 12.06 -3.47 17.98
C PRO A 32 11.93 -4.98 18.22
N ALA A 33 12.96 -5.63 18.74
CA ALA A 33 12.86 -7.02 19.14
C ALA A 33 11.75 -7.16 20.20
N TYR A 34 10.59 -7.68 19.79
CA TYR A 34 9.52 -8.09 20.68
C TYR A 34 9.88 -9.46 21.22
N THR A 35 10.60 -9.52 22.32
CA THR A 35 10.92 -10.80 22.97
C THR A 35 10.30 -10.82 24.37
N HIS A 36 9.17 -11.50 24.49
CA HIS A 36 8.56 -11.83 25.77
C HIS A 36 8.52 -13.35 25.92
N ARG A 37 9.26 -13.89 26.90
CA ARG A 37 9.29 -15.36 27.16
C ARG A 37 7.96 -15.89 27.70
N THR A 38 7.09 -15.02 28.21
CA THR A 38 5.75 -15.34 28.73
C THR A 38 4.76 -14.31 28.20
N GLY A 39 3.52 -14.72 27.93
CA GLY A 39 2.51 -13.87 27.30
C GLY A 39 2.28 -12.55 28.03
N ALA A 40 2.33 -11.44 27.29
CA ALA A 40 2.19 -10.10 27.82
C ALA A 40 0.71 -9.74 28.11
N SER A 41 0.42 -9.24 29.31
CA SER A 41 -0.90 -8.69 29.64
C SER A 41 -1.29 -7.52 28.73
N LEU A 42 -2.60 -7.24 28.59
CA LEU A 42 -3.10 -6.06 27.85
C LEU A 42 -2.41 -4.75 28.27
N LYS A 43 -2.19 -4.54 29.58
CA LYS A 43 -1.49 -3.35 30.10
C LYS A 43 -0.03 -3.30 29.63
N ALA A 44 0.64 -4.45 29.55
CA ALA A 44 1.98 -4.52 29.00
C ALA A 44 1.98 -4.21 27.49
N LEU A 45 1.06 -4.78 26.72
CA LEU A 45 0.89 -4.49 25.30
C LEU A 45 0.61 -3.01 25.02
N SER A 46 -0.25 -2.35 25.81
CA SER A 46 -0.51 -0.92 25.69
C SER A 46 0.74 -0.07 25.96
N ARG A 47 1.57 -0.44 26.95
CA ARG A 47 2.86 0.25 27.19
C ARG A 47 3.81 0.08 26.01
N ILE A 48 3.82 -1.11 25.42
CA ILE A 48 4.64 -1.39 24.26
C ILE A 48 4.19 -0.53 23.06
N VAL A 49 2.89 -0.48 22.77
CA VAL A 49 2.32 0.44 21.77
C VAL A 49 2.72 1.89 22.05
N GLY A 50 2.68 2.34 23.31
CA GLY A 50 3.14 3.67 23.69
C GLY A 50 4.62 3.94 23.41
N ARG A 51 5.48 2.91 23.47
CA ARG A 51 6.89 3.00 23.05
C ARG A 51 7.02 3.06 21.53
N LEU A 52 6.31 2.19 20.81
CA LEU A 52 6.33 2.16 19.35
C LEU A 52 5.95 3.50 18.72
N ARG A 53 4.90 4.15 19.23
CA ARG A 53 4.45 5.44 18.69
C ARG A 53 5.50 6.55 18.78
N ARG A 54 6.59 6.35 19.54
CA ARG A 54 7.72 7.28 19.63
C ARG A 54 8.88 6.92 18.72
N SER A 55 8.82 5.78 18.03
CA SER A 55 9.84 5.34 17.10
C SER A 55 9.66 6.03 15.76
N ASP A 56 10.77 6.49 15.17
CA ASP A 56 10.78 7.06 13.84
C ASP A 56 10.25 6.06 12.82
N GLY A 57 9.32 6.50 11.97
CA GLY A 57 8.66 5.68 10.96
C GLY A 57 7.43 4.91 11.43
N VAL A 58 7.11 4.83 12.73
CA VAL A 58 5.80 4.31 13.16
C VAL A 58 4.73 5.34 12.87
N VAL A 59 3.82 5.02 11.97
CA VAL A 59 2.68 5.89 11.63
C VAL A 59 1.44 5.48 12.41
N GLN A 60 1.29 4.20 12.72
CA GLN A 60 0.20 3.70 13.55
C GLN A 60 0.65 2.50 14.39
N ALA A 61 0.26 2.48 15.66
CA ALA A 61 0.39 1.30 16.51
C ALA A 61 -0.82 1.19 17.44
N LYS A 62 -1.37 -0.02 17.57
CA LYS A 62 -2.51 -0.30 18.46
C LYS A 62 -2.53 -1.76 18.91
N VAL A 63 -3.17 -1.99 20.05
CA VAL A 63 -3.55 -3.34 20.49
C VAL A 63 -4.90 -3.64 19.86
N ILE A 64 -5.01 -4.78 19.20
CA ILE A 64 -6.25 -5.30 18.60
C ILE A 64 -6.44 -6.77 18.98
N GLY A 65 -7.57 -7.35 18.57
CA GLY A 65 -7.96 -8.71 18.92
C GLY A 65 -8.87 -8.80 20.13
N THR A 66 -8.99 -10.02 20.65
CA THR A 66 -9.82 -10.29 21.82
C THR A 66 -9.01 -10.17 23.09
N ARG A 67 -9.67 -10.09 24.26
CA ARG A 67 -8.97 -10.11 25.55
C ARG A 67 -8.15 -11.40 25.79
N LYS A 68 -8.52 -12.51 25.15
CA LYS A 68 -7.86 -13.82 25.29
C LYS A 68 -6.70 -14.02 24.31
N ALA A 69 -6.75 -13.35 23.16
CA ALA A 69 -5.73 -13.40 22.13
C ALA A 69 -5.50 -11.97 21.57
N PRO A 70 -4.94 -11.06 22.39
CA PRO A 70 -4.58 -9.74 21.93
C PRO A 70 -3.30 -9.78 21.09
N TYR A 71 -3.22 -8.88 20.13
CA TYR A 71 -2.05 -8.67 19.28
C TYR A 71 -1.75 -7.19 19.14
N VAL A 72 -0.47 -6.87 18.95
CA VAL A 72 0.01 -5.53 18.62
C VAL A 72 0.12 -5.44 17.12
N MET A 73 -0.60 -4.48 16.55
CA MET A 73 -0.53 -4.14 15.14
C MET A 73 0.24 -2.84 14.99
N CYS A 74 1.24 -2.83 14.13
CA CYS A 74 2.09 -1.68 13.88
C CYS A 74 2.29 -1.47 12.38
N LEU A 75 1.92 -0.28 11.91
CA LEU A 75 2.18 0.21 10.57
C LEU A 75 3.40 1.12 10.60
N TRP A 76 4.35 0.79 9.74
CA TRP A 76 5.59 1.53 9.54
C TRP A 76 5.60 2.16 8.16
N ARG A 77 6.24 3.31 8.05
CA ARG A 77 6.50 4.03 6.80
C ARG A 77 7.99 4.18 6.60
N GLN A 78 8.45 3.89 5.39
CA GLN A 78 9.84 4.04 4.99
C GLN A 78 9.93 4.58 3.57
N ALA A 79 10.82 5.56 3.33
CA ALA A 79 11.20 5.91 1.97
C ALA A 79 12.09 4.81 1.36
N ASP A 80 11.76 4.35 0.15
CA ASP A 80 12.52 3.35 -0.59
C ASP A 80 12.96 3.89 -1.95
N ARG A 81 14.26 4.10 -2.08
CA ARG A 81 14.93 4.60 -3.29
C ARG A 81 15.73 3.51 -4.00
N THR A 82 15.49 2.24 -3.64
CA THR A 82 16.19 1.09 -4.23
C THR A 82 15.27 0.22 -5.08
N ASN A 83 13.99 0.59 -5.17
CA ASN A 83 13.05 -0.16 -5.97
C ASN A 83 13.35 0.08 -7.46
N VAL A 84 13.74 -0.99 -8.14
CA VAL A 84 14.05 -0.98 -9.56
C VAL A 84 12.80 -1.46 -10.28
N VAL A 85 12.28 -0.63 -11.18
CA VAL A 85 11.20 -1.01 -12.09
C VAL A 85 11.82 -1.28 -13.45
N THR A 86 11.62 -2.48 -13.97
CA THR A 86 11.97 -2.84 -15.34
C THR A 86 10.82 -2.45 -16.27
N ILE A 87 11.10 -1.65 -17.28
CA ILE A 87 10.13 -1.35 -18.34
C ILE A 87 10.12 -2.55 -19.30
N SER A 88 8.97 -3.23 -19.37
CA SER A 88 8.76 -4.45 -20.18
C SER A 88 9.21 -4.28 -21.64
N ASP A 89 8.97 -3.11 -22.21
CA ASP A 89 9.09 -2.90 -23.67
C ASP A 89 10.51 -2.58 -24.12
N THR A 90 11.37 -2.14 -23.19
CA THR A 90 12.76 -1.77 -23.49
C THR A 90 13.78 -2.61 -22.72
N GLY A 91 13.33 -3.40 -21.75
CA GLY A 91 14.19 -4.11 -20.81
C GLY A 91 15.03 -3.20 -19.92
N ARG A 92 14.75 -1.88 -19.93
CA ARG A 92 15.52 -0.90 -19.16
C ARG A 92 15.03 -0.86 -17.72
N GLU A 93 16.00 -0.93 -16.82
CA GLU A 93 15.80 -0.81 -15.39
C GLU A 93 15.95 0.66 -14.96
N TYR A 94 14.96 1.16 -14.22
CA TYR A 94 14.99 2.49 -13.62
C TYR A 94 14.75 2.40 -12.12
N VAL A 95 15.55 3.14 -11.36
CA VAL A 95 15.30 3.35 -9.94
C VAL A 95 14.13 4.31 -9.81
N VAL A 96 13.08 3.88 -9.13
CA VAL A 96 11.88 4.69 -8.88
C VAL A 96 11.81 5.04 -7.40
N ASP A 97 11.59 6.33 -7.12
CA ASP A 97 11.25 6.78 -5.77
C ASP A 97 9.93 6.14 -5.35
N THR A 98 9.97 5.35 -4.29
CA THR A 98 8.81 4.67 -3.73
C THR A 98 8.70 4.94 -2.25
N LEU A 99 7.47 4.84 -1.76
CA LEU A 99 7.19 4.89 -0.34
C LEU A 99 6.64 3.53 0.06
N PHE A 100 7.35 2.88 0.97
CA PHE A 100 7.04 1.54 1.44
C PHE A 100 6.36 1.63 2.79
N TYR A 101 5.19 1.01 2.89
CA TYR A 101 4.53 0.75 4.15
C TYR A 101 4.62 -0.72 4.52
N PHE A 102 4.76 -0.97 5.81
CA PHE A 102 4.87 -2.30 6.36
C PHE A 102 3.96 -2.46 7.57
N LEU A 103 3.02 -3.39 7.50
CA LEU A 103 2.15 -3.78 8.59
C LEU A 103 2.69 -5.06 9.23
N SER A 104 2.91 -5.01 10.54
CA SER A 104 3.25 -6.19 11.35
C SER A 104 2.19 -6.42 12.41
N CYS A 105 1.78 -7.67 12.59
CA CYS A 105 0.96 -8.10 13.73
C CYS A 105 1.73 -9.11 14.57
N ARG A 106 1.93 -8.78 15.84
CA ARG A 106 2.59 -9.65 16.81
C ARG A 106 1.64 -10.04 17.92
N ASP A 107 1.62 -11.31 18.27
CA ASP A 107 0.79 -11.76 19.37
C ASP A 107 1.37 -11.35 20.73
N GLN A 108 0.70 -11.79 21.79
CA GLN A 108 1.12 -11.54 23.17
C GLN A 108 2.46 -12.19 23.57
N PHE A 109 2.98 -13.14 22.79
CA PHE A 109 4.29 -13.76 22.98
C PHE A 109 5.40 -13.05 22.18
N GLY A 110 5.01 -12.12 21.31
CA GLY A 110 5.92 -11.38 20.43
C GLY A 110 6.16 -12.09 19.10
N GLU A 111 5.51 -13.23 18.87
CA GLU A 111 5.60 -13.97 17.62
C GLU A 111 4.92 -13.18 16.51
N CYS A 112 5.58 -13.13 15.36
CA CYS A 112 5.03 -12.46 14.20
C CYS A 112 3.98 -13.35 13.56
N THR A 113 2.72 -12.96 13.69
CA THR A 113 1.58 -13.69 13.14
C THR A 113 1.26 -13.27 11.71
N ARG A 114 1.71 -12.09 11.31
CA ARG A 114 1.39 -11.49 10.02
C ARG A 114 2.34 -10.34 9.67
N GLU A 115 2.77 -10.32 8.42
CA GLU A 115 3.63 -9.29 7.84
C GLU A 115 3.15 -9.02 6.42
N ASP A 116 2.78 -7.78 6.09
CA ASP A 116 2.38 -7.38 4.75
C ASP A 116 2.93 -6.00 4.43
N GLY A 117 3.18 -5.75 3.15
CA GLY A 117 3.70 -4.47 2.67
C GLY A 117 2.90 -3.88 1.53
N VAL A 118 3.02 -2.57 1.34
CA VAL A 118 2.57 -1.91 0.12
C VAL A 118 3.60 -0.87 -0.32
N PHE A 119 3.95 -0.90 -1.60
CA PHE A 119 4.74 0.11 -2.26
C PHE A 119 3.82 1.09 -2.97
N PHE A 120 3.96 2.37 -2.65
CA PHE A 120 3.41 3.45 -3.46
C PHE A 120 4.52 4.02 -4.34
N GLN A 121 4.41 3.76 -5.64
CA GLN A 121 5.28 4.41 -6.62
C GLN A 121 4.96 5.90 -6.71
N ARG A 122 5.98 6.75 -6.93
CA ARG A 122 5.77 8.20 -7.13
C ARG A 122 4.69 8.49 -8.17
N HIS A 123 4.66 7.74 -9.27
CA HIS A 123 3.63 7.90 -10.30
C HIS A 123 2.23 7.63 -9.76
N ALA A 124 2.05 6.54 -9.02
CA ALA A 124 0.76 6.18 -8.42
C ALA A 124 0.27 7.25 -7.42
N VAL A 125 1.17 7.77 -6.57
CA VAL A 125 0.86 8.89 -5.65
C VAL A 125 0.50 10.16 -6.42
N GLN A 126 1.22 10.46 -7.49
CA GLN A 126 0.92 11.60 -8.35
C GLN A 126 -0.49 11.48 -8.93
N ARG A 127 -0.85 10.32 -9.50
CA ARG A 127 -2.18 10.10 -10.09
C ARG A 127 -3.28 10.19 -9.04
N TRP A 128 -3.07 9.63 -7.86
CA TRP A 128 -4.01 9.73 -6.75
C TRP A 128 -4.28 11.18 -6.32
N ILE A 129 -3.25 12.03 -6.28
CA ILE A 129 -3.41 13.47 -6.02
C ILE A 129 -4.13 14.18 -7.17
N GLU A 130 -3.67 13.95 -8.40
CA GLU A 130 -4.18 14.61 -9.61
C GLU A 130 -5.67 14.33 -9.84
N ARG A 131 -6.10 13.10 -9.54
CA ARG A 131 -7.45 12.57 -9.79
C ARG A 131 -8.38 12.70 -8.59
N GLY A 132 -7.99 13.49 -7.59
CA GLY A 132 -8.83 13.86 -6.45
C GLY A 132 -8.88 12.84 -5.31
N GLY A 133 -8.20 11.70 -5.42
CA GLY A 133 -8.16 10.68 -4.37
C GLY A 133 -7.60 11.18 -3.04
N ALA A 134 -6.68 12.14 -3.06
CA ALA A 134 -6.15 12.77 -1.85
C ALA A 134 -7.06 13.87 -1.24
N GLY A 135 -8.18 14.21 -1.87
CA GLY A 135 -8.92 15.44 -1.57
C GLY A 135 -8.02 16.67 -1.75
N ASP A 136 -8.00 17.61 -0.79
CA ASP A 136 -7.03 18.71 -0.81
C ASP A 136 -5.63 18.23 -0.40
N PRO A 137 -4.65 18.14 -1.32
CA PRO A 137 -3.34 17.56 -1.04
C PRO A 137 -2.43 18.50 -0.24
N ARG A 138 -2.86 19.73 0.06
CA ARG A 138 -2.10 20.66 0.91
C ARG A 138 -2.27 20.35 2.39
N ILE A 139 -3.32 19.61 2.74
CA ILE A 139 -3.67 19.28 4.12
C ILE A 139 -3.20 17.86 4.42
N ASN A 140 -2.15 17.73 5.22
CA ASN A 140 -1.63 16.47 5.76
C ASN A 140 -1.54 15.31 4.74
N LEU A 141 -0.96 15.56 3.57
CA LEU A 141 -0.87 14.57 2.48
C LEU A 141 -0.28 13.23 2.93
N LEU A 142 0.77 13.31 3.75
CA LEU A 142 1.48 12.13 4.21
C LEU A 142 0.64 11.30 5.19
N GLY A 143 -0.13 11.94 6.08
CA GLY A 143 -1.09 11.24 6.95
C GLY A 143 -2.23 10.58 6.16
N LYS A 144 -2.68 11.19 5.05
CA LYS A 144 -3.67 10.55 4.17
C LYS A 144 -3.11 9.32 3.45
N LEU A 145 -1.83 9.36 3.06
CA LEU A 145 -1.14 8.16 2.55
C LEU A 145 -0.99 7.09 3.63
N ASP A 146 -0.77 7.46 4.89
CA ASP A 146 -0.73 6.51 6.01
C ASP A 146 -2.07 5.80 6.17
N GLU A 147 -3.17 6.55 6.07
CA GLU A 147 -4.54 6.03 6.13
C GLU A 147 -4.84 5.09 4.95
N GLU A 148 -4.45 5.48 3.73
CA GLU A 148 -4.62 4.63 2.55
C GLU A 148 -3.79 3.34 2.66
N ALA A 149 -2.53 3.43 3.08
CA ALA A 149 -1.70 2.25 3.32
C ALA A 149 -2.31 1.33 4.37
N TYR A 150 -2.81 1.91 5.46
CA TYR A 150 -3.50 1.15 6.50
C TYR A 150 -4.74 0.46 5.93
N ARG A 151 -5.56 1.14 5.12
CA ARG A 151 -6.75 0.57 4.50
C ARG A 151 -6.42 -0.63 3.61
N LEU A 152 -5.44 -0.47 2.71
CA LEU A 152 -5.00 -1.54 1.82
C LEU A 152 -4.43 -2.74 2.58
N LEU A 153 -3.67 -2.51 3.65
CA LEU A 153 -3.03 -3.59 4.41
C LEU A 153 -3.94 -4.17 5.49
N ALA A 154 -4.94 -3.47 6.01
CA ALA A 154 -5.78 -4.00 7.07
C ALA A 154 -6.96 -4.83 6.54
N ASP A 155 -7.34 -4.61 5.29
CA ASP A 155 -8.45 -5.31 4.65
C ASP A 155 -8.08 -6.75 4.29
N ARG A 156 -8.86 -7.71 4.79
CA ARG A 156 -8.59 -9.14 4.56
C ARG A 156 -8.84 -9.54 3.11
N GLU A 157 -9.85 -8.99 2.46
CA GLU A 157 -10.16 -9.36 1.08
C GLU A 157 -9.08 -8.88 0.11
N VAL A 158 -8.50 -7.71 0.36
CA VAL A 158 -7.34 -7.22 -0.40
C VAL A 158 -6.18 -8.21 -0.33
N LEU A 159 -5.92 -8.78 0.86
CA LEU A 159 -4.82 -9.71 1.06
C LEU A 159 -5.10 -11.09 0.50
N ASP A 160 -6.36 -11.55 0.57
CA ASP A 160 -6.77 -12.80 -0.04
C ASP A 160 -6.68 -12.69 -1.57
N ALA A 161 -7.11 -11.56 -2.15
CA ALA A 161 -6.90 -11.25 -3.58
C ALA A 161 -5.41 -11.21 -3.94
N HIS A 162 -4.58 -10.56 -3.11
CA HIS A 162 -3.13 -10.55 -3.28
C HIS A 162 -2.50 -11.96 -3.24
N ALA A 163 -2.95 -12.81 -2.32
CA ALA A 163 -2.47 -14.18 -2.21
C ALA A 163 -2.85 -15.01 -3.45
N ASN A 164 -4.08 -14.86 -3.94
CA ASN A 164 -4.55 -15.51 -5.16
C ASN A 164 -3.75 -15.06 -6.38
N ALA A 165 -3.56 -13.74 -6.54
CA ALA A 165 -2.75 -13.12 -7.56
C ALA A 165 -1.31 -13.67 -7.61
N ARG A 166 -0.69 -13.90 -6.44
CA ARG A 166 0.65 -14.50 -6.33
C ARG A 166 0.68 -15.99 -6.72
N GLY A 167 -0.46 -16.67 -6.67
CA GLY A 167 -0.60 -18.05 -7.10
C GLY A 167 -0.80 -18.21 -8.62
N CYS A 168 -0.98 -17.11 -9.36
CA CYS A 168 -1.17 -17.15 -10.81
C CYS A 168 0.13 -17.54 -11.54
N PRO A 169 0.05 -18.09 -12.77
CA PRO A 169 1.21 -18.54 -13.55
C PRO A 169 2.24 -17.43 -13.88
N ASP A 170 1.80 -16.17 -13.95
CA ASP A 170 2.65 -15.00 -14.13
C ASP A 170 2.27 -13.91 -13.09
N PRO A 171 2.71 -14.08 -11.82
CA PRO A 171 2.29 -13.22 -10.72
C PRO A 171 2.80 -11.79 -10.88
N ASP A 172 3.91 -11.60 -11.61
CA ASP A 172 4.52 -10.29 -11.81
C ASP A 172 3.71 -9.39 -12.75
N ARG A 173 2.95 -10.01 -13.66
CA ARG A 173 2.05 -9.32 -14.61
C ARG A 173 0.63 -9.15 -14.09
N HIS A 174 0.22 -9.99 -13.16
CA HIS A 174 -1.14 -9.96 -12.67
C HIS A 174 -1.40 -8.70 -11.82
N THR A 175 -2.50 -8.03 -12.15
CA THR A 175 -2.93 -6.77 -11.58
C THR A 175 -4.43 -6.77 -11.30
N PHE A 176 -4.82 -6.08 -10.24
CA PHE A 176 -6.22 -6.00 -9.84
C PHE A 176 -6.57 -4.63 -9.27
N GLY A 177 -7.88 -4.37 -9.21
CA GLY A 177 -8.45 -3.11 -8.72
C GLY A 177 -8.81 -3.19 -7.24
N ILE A 178 -8.40 -2.21 -6.44
CA ILE A 178 -8.86 -2.04 -5.06
C ILE A 178 -9.73 -0.78 -4.98
N PRO A 179 -11.03 -0.91 -4.64
CA PRO A 179 -11.94 0.23 -4.63
C PRO A 179 -11.50 1.31 -3.63
N HIS A 180 -11.72 2.55 -4.03
CA HIS A 180 -11.53 3.75 -3.22
C HIS A 180 -12.79 4.64 -3.38
N PRO A 181 -13.19 5.44 -2.37
CA PRO A 181 -14.34 6.34 -2.50
C PRO A 181 -14.29 7.21 -3.75
N GLU A 182 -13.10 7.72 -4.07
CA GLU A 182 -12.83 8.58 -5.23
C GLU A 182 -12.26 7.81 -6.45
N GLY A 183 -12.42 6.50 -6.56
CA GLY A 183 -11.92 5.76 -7.73
C GLY A 183 -11.43 4.35 -7.44
N LEU A 184 -10.30 3.99 -8.05
CA LEU A 184 -9.77 2.62 -8.03
C LEU A 184 -8.23 2.64 -8.00
N TRP A 185 -7.64 1.96 -7.01
CA TRP A 185 -6.21 1.66 -7.02
C TRP A 185 -5.96 0.47 -7.93
N ILE A 186 -5.00 0.58 -8.84
CA ILE A 186 -4.51 -0.58 -9.59
C ILE A 186 -3.22 -1.07 -8.94
N VAL A 187 -3.23 -2.31 -8.49
CA VAL A 187 -2.11 -2.92 -7.77
C VAL A 187 -1.59 -4.15 -8.49
N SER A 188 -0.30 -4.46 -8.31
CA SER A 188 0.32 -5.71 -8.75
C SER A 188 0.98 -6.43 -7.57
N THR A 189 1.35 -7.68 -7.78
CA THR A 189 2.14 -8.46 -6.81
C THR A 189 3.66 -8.29 -7.00
N SER A 190 4.06 -7.70 -8.13
CA SER A 190 5.45 -7.39 -8.45
C SER A 190 5.97 -6.22 -7.62
N GLY A 191 6.95 -6.46 -6.76
CA GLY A 191 7.67 -5.45 -5.99
C GLY A 191 9.04 -5.95 -5.55
N ALA A 192 9.97 -5.03 -5.25
CA ALA A 192 11.29 -5.42 -4.75
C ALA A 192 11.15 -6.23 -3.44
N PRO A 193 11.69 -7.46 -3.36
CA PRO A 193 11.52 -8.29 -2.18
C PRO A 193 12.14 -7.62 -0.95
N ARG A 194 11.36 -7.45 0.11
CA ARG A 194 11.83 -6.94 1.40
C ARG A 194 11.93 -8.06 2.42
N ARG A 195 13.01 -8.09 3.20
CA ARG A 195 13.18 -9.05 4.29
C ARG A 195 12.59 -8.51 5.60
N GLY A 196 11.55 -9.16 6.07
CA GLY A 196 10.97 -9.01 7.41
C GLY A 196 11.65 -9.95 8.40
N ASP A 197 10.99 -10.15 9.55
CA ASP A 197 11.48 -11.05 10.59
C ASP A 197 11.15 -12.51 10.27
N SER A 198 10.06 -12.73 9.52
CA SER A 198 9.57 -14.06 9.13
C SER A 198 10.08 -14.55 7.77
N GLY A 199 10.82 -13.72 7.03
CA GLY A 199 11.29 -14.02 5.67
C GLY A 199 11.03 -12.86 4.70
N THR A 200 10.67 -13.17 3.47
CA THR A 200 10.27 -12.14 2.50
C THR A 200 8.87 -11.63 2.84
N ILE A 201 8.73 -10.33 3.05
CA ILE A 201 7.45 -9.66 3.29
C ILE A 201 6.65 -9.70 1.98
N PRO A 202 5.45 -10.31 1.95
CA PRO A 202 4.54 -10.17 0.82
C PRO A 202 4.14 -8.71 0.68
N ALA A 203 4.33 -8.13 -0.51
CA ALA A 203 4.04 -6.72 -0.71
C ALA A 203 3.27 -6.46 -2.01
N LEU A 204 2.22 -5.64 -1.89
CA LEU A 204 1.51 -5.06 -3.02
C LEU A 204 2.33 -3.91 -3.61
N THR A 205 2.21 -3.68 -4.91
CA THR A 205 2.71 -2.44 -5.53
C THR A 205 1.55 -1.69 -6.14
N ALA A 206 1.25 -0.51 -5.60
CA ALA A 206 0.34 0.43 -6.24
C ALA A 206 1.00 0.99 -7.51
N ARG A 207 0.45 0.59 -8.66
CA ARG A 207 0.95 0.94 -10.00
C ARG A 207 0.40 2.29 -10.44
N THR A 208 -0.90 2.50 -10.23
CA THR A 208 -1.59 3.75 -10.56
C THR A 208 -2.88 3.88 -9.77
N PHE A 209 -3.53 5.03 -9.90
CA PHE A 209 -4.85 5.30 -9.34
C PHE A 209 -5.75 5.86 -10.42
N LEU A 210 -6.85 5.20 -10.76
CA LEU A 210 -7.85 5.70 -11.70
C LEU A 210 -8.90 6.50 -10.93
N GLY A 211 -9.15 7.73 -11.36
CA GLY A 211 -10.27 8.51 -10.83
C GLY A 211 -11.59 7.98 -11.38
N TRP A 212 -12.66 8.08 -10.60
CA TRP A 212 -14.05 7.87 -11.00
C TRP A 212 -14.45 8.41 -12.39
N GLN A 213 -13.86 9.53 -12.83
CA GLN A 213 -14.13 10.12 -14.15
C GLN A 213 -13.40 9.42 -15.32
N GLU A 214 -12.44 8.57 -15.03
CA GLU A 214 -11.61 7.85 -16.00
C GLU A 214 -11.96 6.36 -16.07
N LEU A 215 -12.87 5.90 -15.22
CA LEU A 215 -13.34 4.52 -15.26
C LEU A 215 -14.26 4.34 -16.47
N ASP A 216 -13.97 3.34 -17.29
CA ASP A 216 -14.92 2.89 -18.31
C ASP A 216 -16.11 2.13 -17.65
N ASP A 217 -17.06 1.70 -18.47
CA ASP A 217 -18.27 1.02 -17.99
C ASP A 217 -17.95 -0.31 -17.28
N ASP A 218 -16.97 -1.06 -17.78
CA ASP A 218 -16.57 -2.35 -17.21
C ASP A 218 -15.82 -2.15 -15.89
N GLN A 219 -14.93 -1.17 -15.82
CA GLN A 219 -14.20 -0.79 -14.60
C GLN A 219 -15.14 -0.22 -13.54
N THR A 220 -16.17 0.50 -13.96
CA THR A 220 -17.23 0.98 -13.06
C THR A 220 -18.04 -0.19 -12.50
N ALA A 221 -18.42 -1.16 -13.35
CA ALA A 221 -19.11 -2.37 -12.93
C ALA A 221 -18.25 -3.23 -12.00
N TYR A 222 -16.95 -3.35 -12.29
CA TYR A 222 -15.96 -3.99 -11.42
C TYR A 222 -15.93 -3.35 -10.04
N ARG A 223 -15.74 -2.02 -10.00
CA ARG A 223 -15.65 -1.28 -8.75
C ARG A 223 -16.93 -1.44 -7.92
N GLN A 224 -18.09 -1.37 -8.56
CA GLN A 224 -19.37 -1.54 -7.86
C GLN A 224 -19.52 -2.95 -7.29
N LEU A 225 -19.17 -3.98 -8.07
CA LEU A 225 -19.18 -5.36 -7.56
C LEU A 225 -18.19 -5.56 -6.41
N ALA A 226 -17.00 -4.97 -6.49
CA ALA A 226 -16.00 -5.03 -5.42
C ALA A 226 -16.49 -4.35 -4.14
N LEU A 227 -17.23 -3.24 -4.26
CA LEU A 227 -17.84 -2.56 -3.11
C LEU A 227 -19.01 -3.35 -2.50
N ASP A 228 -19.81 -4.02 -3.33
CA ASP A 228 -21.04 -4.70 -2.88
C ASP A 228 -20.80 -6.13 -2.39
N GLN A 229 -19.89 -6.85 -3.04
CA GLN A 229 -19.67 -8.29 -2.85
C GLN A 229 -18.21 -8.66 -2.57
N GLY A 230 -17.31 -7.68 -2.57
CA GLY A 230 -15.91 -7.88 -2.26
C GLY A 230 -14.99 -8.05 -3.47
N ILE A 231 -13.70 -7.78 -3.26
CA ILE A 231 -12.69 -7.74 -4.34
C ILE A 231 -12.54 -9.12 -4.98
N CYS A 232 -12.54 -10.19 -4.17
CA CYS A 232 -12.41 -11.55 -4.70
C CYS A 232 -13.58 -11.93 -5.63
N ALA A 233 -14.80 -11.43 -5.39
CA ALA A 233 -15.94 -11.65 -6.28
C ALA A 233 -15.79 -10.88 -7.60
N ALA A 234 -15.28 -9.65 -7.53
CA ALA A 234 -14.98 -8.85 -8.72
C ALA A 234 -13.88 -9.49 -9.57
N GLU A 235 -12.78 -9.92 -8.96
CA GLU A 235 -11.68 -10.65 -9.62
C GLU A 235 -12.14 -11.98 -10.22
N ALA A 236 -13.01 -12.73 -9.54
CA ALA A 236 -13.54 -13.97 -10.11
C ALA A 236 -14.37 -13.72 -11.38
N ARG A 237 -15.05 -12.57 -11.47
CA ARG A 237 -15.85 -12.20 -12.64
C ARG A 237 -15.00 -11.60 -13.77
N TRP A 238 -13.97 -10.83 -13.44
CA TRP A 238 -13.10 -10.16 -14.39
C TRP A 238 -11.60 -10.37 -14.09
N PRO A 239 -11.09 -11.61 -14.19
CA PRO A 239 -9.78 -12.00 -13.65
C PRO A 239 -8.56 -11.40 -14.36
N LEU A 240 -8.74 -10.71 -15.48
CA LEU A 240 -7.64 -10.15 -16.28
C LEU A 240 -7.93 -8.69 -16.69
N MET A 241 -8.89 -8.03 -16.02
CA MET A 241 -9.35 -6.69 -16.41
C MET A 241 -8.20 -5.69 -16.53
N PHE A 242 -7.23 -5.78 -15.62
CA PHE A 242 -6.16 -4.81 -15.51
C PHE A 242 -4.82 -5.31 -16.09
N ASP A 243 -4.73 -6.60 -16.43
CA ASP A 243 -3.48 -7.27 -16.85
C ASP A 243 -2.91 -6.74 -18.18
N ALA A 244 -3.72 -6.00 -18.96
CA ALA A 244 -3.34 -5.44 -20.25
C ALA A 244 -3.06 -3.92 -20.25
N HIS A 245 -3.20 -3.20 -19.13
CA HIS A 245 -3.20 -1.72 -19.12
C HIS A 245 -1.83 -1.05 -18.85
N LEU A 246 -0.71 -1.71 -19.18
CA LEU A 246 0.64 -1.16 -18.94
C LEU A 246 1.56 -1.17 -20.17
N GLY A 247 0.99 -1.15 -21.38
CA GLY A 247 1.75 -1.14 -22.64
C GLY A 247 1.37 -0.05 -23.65
N GLU A 248 0.44 0.86 -23.35
CA GLU A 248 0.02 1.91 -24.30
C GLU A 248 -0.23 3.24 -23.55
N ASP A 249 0.83 4.04 -23.40
CA ASP A 249 0.80 5.52 -23.32
C ASP A 249 2.23 6.09 -23.39
#